data_AF-A0A519RWS2-F1
#
_entry.id   AF-A0A519RWS2-F1
#
_cell.length_a   1.000
_cell.length_b   1.000
_cell.length_c   1.000
_cell.angle_alpha   90.00
_cell.angle_beta   90.00
_cell.angle_gamma   90.00
#
_symmetry.space_group_name_H-M   'P 1'
#
loop_
_entity.id
_entity.type
_entity.pdbx_description
1 polymer ?
#
loop_
_entity_poly.entity_id
_entity_poly.type
_entity_poly.pdbx_seq_one_letter_code
_entity_poly.pdbx_strand_id
1 'polypeptide(L)'
;MKKNLLNALLLLFVAVLLTQCKKDEYEVIQITKMISVDQMRALPVGITKATEAKKTGKIYIYNDYLFINEPNEGIHIYNNVNPSAPVNIAFVQIPGNVDLAIHNNILYADSFIDLLAFDISNMNSIKQVKRVNDVFKQVYSAGVQKYLY
;
A
#
# COMPACT_ATOMS: atom_id res chain seq x y z
N MET A 1 -55.71 6.05 34.12
CA MET A 1 -55.17 5.52 32.84
C MET A 1 -53.89 6.24 32.41
N LYS A 2 -53.82 7.58 32.32
CA LYS A 2 -52.61 8.32 31.90
C LYS A 2 -51.34 8.08 32.74
N LYS A 3 -51.45 7.94 34.08
CA LYS A 3 -50.28 7.66 34.95
C LYS A 3 -49.67 6.27 34.71
N ASN A 4 -50.50 5.26 34.44
CA ASN A 4 -50.04 3.90 34.17
C ASN A 4 -49.37 3.81 32.79
N LEU A 5 -49.85 4.61 31.83
CA LEU A 5 -49.22 4.75 30.50
C LEU A 5 -47.84 5.43 30.60
N LEU A 6 -47.73 6.49 31.42
CA LEU A 6 -46.46 7.20 31.64
C LEU A 6 -45.42 6.30 32.33
N ASN A 7 -45.84 5.51 33.33
CA ASN A 7 -44.97 4.57 34.02
C ASN A 7 -44.53 3.41 33.10
N ALA A 8 -45.43 2.93 32.23
CA ALA A 8 -45.08 1.93 31.22
C ALA A 8 -44.06 2.48 30.19
N LEU A 9 -44.21 3.75 29.79
CA LEU A 9 -43.28 4.42 28.87
C LEU A 9 -41.90 4.62 29.52
N LEU A 10 -41.87 4.96 30.81
CA LEU A 10 -40.62 5.12 31.56
C LEU A 10 -39.89 3.78 31.74
N LEU A 11 -40.63 2.69 32.02
CA LEU A 11 -40.07 1.34 32.10
C LEU A 11 -39.52 0.87 30.75
N LEU A 12 -40.21 1.18 29.65
CA LEU A 12 -39.72 0.87 28.30
C LEU A 12 -38.44 1.66 27.97
N PHE A 13 -38.38 2.93 28.36
CA PHE A 13 -37.18 3.76 28.15
C PHE A 13 -35.97 3.24 28.94
N VAL A 14 -36.16 2.79 30.19
CA VAL A 14 -35.10 2.17 31.00
C VAL A 14 -34.63 0.84 30.40
N ALA A 15 -35.53 0.03 29.82
CA ALA A 15 -35.16 -1.22 29.16
C ALA A 15 -34.30 -0.99 27.90
N VAL A 16 -34.52 0.10 27.17
CA VAL A 16 -33.73 0.46 25.97
C VAL A 16 -32.30 0.86 26.36
N LEU A 17 -32.12 1.52 27.51
CA LEU A 17 -30.79 1.96 27.99
C LEU A 17 -29.86 0.82 28.39
N LEU A 18 -30.37 -0.40 28.60
CA LEU A 18 -29.56 -1.57 28.99
C LEU A 18 -29.04 -2.38 27.79
N THR A 19 -29.30 -1.96 26.56
CA THR A 19 -28.82 -2.64 25.34
C THR A 19 -27.45 -2.11 24.88
N GLN A 20 -26.43 -2.15 25.74
CA GLN A 20 -25.06 -1.94 25.29
C GLN A 20 -24.53 -3.20 24.60
N CYS A 21 -24.54 -3.19 23.27
CA CYS A 21 -23.84 -4.16 22.46
C CYS A 21 -22.33 -3.89 22.61
N LYS A 22 -21.63 -4.71 23.40
CA LYS A 22 -20.16 -4.75 23.37
C LYS A 22 -19.77 -5.37 22.03
N LYS A 23 -19.20 -4.56 21.15
CA LYS A 23 -18.54 -5.04 19.94
C LYS A 23 -17.23 -5.67 20.38
N ASP A 24 -16.96 -6.90 19.97
CA ASP A 24 -15.70 -7.56 20.30
C ASP A 24 -14.54 -6.75 19.73
N GLU A 25 -13.73 -6.16 20.61
CA GLU A 25 -12.46 -5.54 20.24
C GLU A 25 -11.42 -6.65 20.17
N TYR A 26 -11.03 -7.01 18.95
CA TYR A 26 -9.90 -7.92 18.72
C TYR A 26 -8.62 -7.10 18.59
N GLU A 27 -7.56 -7.54 19.26
CA GLU A 27 -6.22 -7.05 18.98
C GLU A 27 -5.70 -7.73 17.72
N VAL A 28 -5.45 -6.95 16.67
CA VAL A 28 -4.78 -7.45 15.46
C VAL A 28 -3.29 -7.51 15.75
N ILE A 29 -2.77 -8.70 15.97
CA ILE A 29 -1.33 -8.93 16.09
C ILE A 29 -0.75 -9.08 14.68
N GLN A 30 0.15 -8.17 14.30
CA GLN A 30 0.93 -8.33 13.07
C GLN A 30 2.07 -9.31 13.31
N ILE A 31 1.90 -10.54 12.84
CA ILE A 31 2.98 -11.54 12.83
C ILE A 31 3.67 -11.52 11.49
N THR A 32 4.99 -11.37 11.50
CA THR A 32 5.79 -11.42 10.29
C THR A 32 5.78 -12.83 9.73
N LYS A 33 5.36 -12.99 8.47
CA LYS A 33 5.31 -14.28 7.81
C LYS A 33 6.56 -14.47 6.97
N MET A 34 7.23 -15.59 7.20
CA MET A 34 8.29 -16.06 6.33
C MET A 34 7.70 -16.69 5.06
N ILE A 35 7.96 -16.10 3.90
CA ILE A 35 7.50 -16.60 2.59
C ILE A 35 8.66 -17.05 1.69
N SER A 36 8.47 -18.10 0.90
CA SER A 36 9.47 -18.55 -0.08
C SER A 36 9.69 -17.51 -1.18
N VAL A 37 10.78 -17.66 -1.94
CA VAL A 37 11.06 -16.80 -3.10
C VAL A 37 9.92 -16.85 -4.13
N ASP A 38 9.35 -18.03 -4.39
CA ASP A 38 8.25 -18.16 -5.34
C ASP A 38 6.96 -17.51 -4.83
N GLN A 39 6.69 -17.63 -3.52
CA GLN A 39 5.57 -16.94 -2.89
C GLN A 39 5.74 -15.43 -2.93
N MET A 40 6.96 -14.93 -2.69
CA MET A 40 7.30 -13.52 -2.82
C MET A 40 7.06 -13.02 -4.25
N ARG A 41 7.51 -13.77 -5.25
CA ARG A 41 7.31 -13.42 -6.66
C ARG A 41 5.85 -13.50 -7.11
N ALA A 42 5.02 -14.29 -6.42
CA ALA A 42 3.58 -14.39 -6.65
C ALA A 42 2.78 -13.29 -5.94
N LEU A 43 3.40 -12.44 -5.11
CA LEU A 43 2.72 -11.28 -4.53
C LEU A 43 2.24 -10.34 -5.64
N PRO A 44 1.09 -9.67 -5.44
CA PRO A 44 0.52 -8.79 -6.45
C PRO A 44 1.44 -7.60 -6.71
N VAL A 45 1.71 -7.37 -7.99
CA VAL A 45 2.45 -6.21 -8.49
C VAL A 45 1.65 -5.57 -9.61
N GLY A 46 1.54 -4.24 -9.57
CA GLY A 46 0.89 -3.50 -10.65
C GLY A 46 0.28 -2.18 -10.19
N ILE A 47 -0.44 -1.55 -11.12
CA ILE A 47 -1.08 -0.26 -10.89
C ILE A 47 -2.39 -0.45 -10.14
N THR A 48 -2.57 0.31 -9.09
CA THR A 48 -3.81 0.42 -8.33
C THR A 48 -4.27 1.88 -8.29
N LYS A 49 -5.43 2.13 -7.68
CA LYS A 49 -5.93 3.49 -7.49
C LYS A 49 -4.98 4.26 -6.57
N ALA A 50 -4.94 5.58 -6.74
CA ALA A 50 -4.26 6.48 -5.82
C ALA A 50 -4.57 6.13 -4.36
N THR A 51 -3.52 5.97 -3.56
CA THR A 51 -3.60 5.74 -2.12
C THR A 51 -2.98 6.93 -1.39
N GLU A 52 -3.45 7.21 -0.18
CA GLU A 52 -2.83 8.25 0.63
C GLU A 52 -1.41 7.85 1.02
N ALA A 53 -0.46 8.77 0.82
CA ALA A 53 0.92 8.58 1.23
C ALA A 53 1.03 8.72 2.75
N LYS A 54 1.69 7.76 3.43
CA LYS A 54 1.76 7.74 4.89
C LYS A 54 3.18 7.92 5.39
N LYS A 55 4.06 6.99 5.05
CA LYS A 55 5.46 6.98 5.45
C LYS A 55 6.33 6.95 4.20
N THR A 56 6.54 8.12 3.64
CA THR A 56 7.26 8.25 2.37
C THR A 56 8.78 8.18 2.55
N GLY A 57 9.44 7.64 1.53
CA GLY A 57 10.89 7.55 1.40
C GLY A 57 11.40 8.48 0.32
N LYS A 58 12.16 7.92 -0.62
CA LYS A 58 12.78 8.66 -1.72
C LYS A 58 11.73 9.31 -2.63
N ILE A 59 12.00 10.54 -3.06
CA ILE A 59 11.25 11.26 -4.07
C ILE A 59 12.10 11.33 -5.34
N TYR A 60 11.48 11.02 -6.49
CA TYR A 60 12.09 11.14 -7.81
C TYR A 60 11.20 12.02 -8.69
N ILE A 61 11.80 12.99 -9.38
CA ILE A 61 11.08 13.87 -10.32
C ILE A 61 11.42 13.42 -11.73
N TYR A 62 10.40 13.21 -12.56
CA TYR A 62 10.59 12.90 -13.98
C TYR A 62 9.48 13.56 -14.80
N ASN A 63 9.87 14.47 -15.70
CA ASN A 63 8.96 15.39 -16.38
C ASN A 63 8.05 16.11 -15.36
N ASP A 64 6.75 16.18 -15.62
CA ASP A 64 5.75 16.80 -14.75
C ASP A 64 5.22 15.85 -13.67
N TYR A 65 5.97 14.82 -13.26
CA TYR A 65 5.51 13.82 -12.29
C TYR A 65 6.48 13.64 -11.13
N LEU A 66 5.91 13.39 -9.95
CA LEU A 66 6.64 12.92 -8.78
C LEU A 66 6.38 11.43 -8.60
N PHE A 67 7.44 10.70 -8.32
CA PHE A 67 7.42 9.30 -7.95
C PHE A 67 7.95 9.20 -6.53
N ILE A 68 7.09 8.81 -5.59
CA ILE A 68 7.38 8.85 -4.17
C ILE A 68 7.30 7.42 -3.64
N ASN A 69 8.43 6.89 -3.17
CA ASN A 69 8.46 5.56 -2.57
C ASN A 69 7.69 5.55 -1.24
N GLU A 70 6.88 4.51 -1.04
CA GLU A 70 6.32 4.08 0.24
C GLU A 70 7.03 2.76 0.59
N PRO A 71 8.01 2.78 1.51
CA PRO A 71 8.90 1.65 1.73
C PRO A 71 8.15 0.35 2.04
N ASN A 72 8.54 -0.71 1.35
CA ASN A 72 7.95 -2.06 1.33
C ASN A 72 6.57 -2.18 0.66
N GLU A 73 5.94 -1.08 0.27
CA GLU A 73 4.59 -1.09 -0.31
C GLU A 73 4.60 -0.80 -1.82
N GLY A 74 5.37 0.21 -2.26
CA GLY A 74 5.42 0.60 -3.66
C GLY A 74 5.75 2.07 -3.89
N ILE A 75 5.17 2.64 -4.95
CA ILE A 75 5.50 3.97 -5.45
C ILE A 75 4.22 4.75 -5.75
N HIS A 76 4.04 5.89 -5.10
CA HIS A 76 3.00 6.86 -5.44
C HIS A 76 3.39 7.67 -6.67
N ILE A 77 2.42 7.94 -7.54
CA ILE A 77 2.61 8.80 -8.71
C ILE A 77 1.72 10.03 -8.56
N TYR A 78 2.35 11.20 -8.54
CA TYR A 78 1.66 12.47 -8.53
C TYR A 78 1.85 13.21 -9.85
N ASN A 79 0.77 13.75 -10.40
CA ASN A 79 0.84 14.80 -11.41
C ASN A 79 1.29 16.10 -10.71
N ASN A 80 2.36 16.68 -11.22
CA ASN A 80 3.06 17.84 -10.66
C ASN A 80 3.18 18.99 -11.67
N VAL A 81 2.25 19.09 -12.64
CA VAL A 81 2.16 20.23 -13.57
C VAL A 81 2.00 21.56 -12.82
N ASN A 82 1.30 21.54 -11.67
CA ASN A 82 1.29 22.63 -10.71
C ASN A 82 2.03 22.21 -9.41
N PRO A 83 3.30 22.59 -9.23
CA PRO A 83 4.08 22.18 -8.06
C PRO A 83 3.54 22.68 -6.71
N SER A 84 2.72 23.74 -6.72
CA SER A 84 2.07 24.24 -5.50
C SER A 84 0.86 23.39 -5.08
N ALA A 85 0.36 22.52 -5.97
CA ALA A 85 -0.79 21.66 -5.72
C ALA A 85 -0.69 20.33 -6.51
N PRO A 86 0.26 19.44 -6.16
CA PRO A 86 0.40 18.14 -6.82
C PRO A 86 -0.83 17.24 -6.56
N VAL A 87 -1.20 16.45 -7.57
CA VAL A 87 -2.38 15.57 -7.53
C VAL A 87 -1.94 14.12 -7.58
N ASN A 88 -2.30 13.32 -6.55
CA ASN A 88 -2.05 11.88 -6.56
C ASN A 88 -2.95 11.20 -7.60
N ILE A 89 -2.36 10.52 -8.58
CA ILE A 89 -3.10 9.92 -9.71
C ILE A 89 -3.08 8.40 -9.69
N ALA A 90 -2.07 7.76 -9.09
CA ALA A 90 -1.93 6.32 -9.09
C ALA A 90 -0.96 5.83 -8.02
N PHE A 91 -1.06 4.53 -7.71
CA PHE A 91 -0.07 3.82 -6.91
C PHE A 91 0.44 2.59 -7.67
N VAL A 92 1.75 2.42 -7.74
CA VAL A 92 2.38 1.21 -8.27
C VAL A 92 2.69 0.32 -7.08
N GLN A 93 1.85 -0.69 -6.85
CA GLN A 93 2.06 -1.66 -5.79
C GLN A 93 3.26 -2.55 -6.14
N ILE A 94 4.30 -2.50 -5.31
CA ILE A 94 5.52 -3.28 -5.46
C ILE A 94 5.96 -3.73 -4.06
N PRO A 95 5.54 -4.92 -3.61
CA PRO A 95 5.94 -5.46 -2.32
C PRO A 95 7.46 -5.52 -2.17
N GLY A 96 7.95 -5.06 -1.02
CA GLY A 96 9.39 -5.03 -0.72
C GLY A 96 10.18 -3.96 -1.50
N ASN A 97 9.52 -2.96 -2.07
CA ASN A 97 10.19 -1.84 -2.75
C ASN A 97 10.81 -0.85 -1.75
N VAL A 98 12.08 -0.52 -1.94
CA VAL A 98 12.82 0.45 -1.14
C VAL A 98 13.36 1.59 -2.00
N ASP A 99 13.78 1.30 -3.23
CA ASP A 99 14.41 2.29 -4.10
C ASP A 99 13.78 2.32 -5.49
N LEU A 100 13.94 3.47 -6.16
CA LEU A 100 13.55 3.66 -7.55
C LEU A 100 14.54 4.52 -8.33
N ALA A 101 14.54 4.33 -9.64
CA ALA A 101 15.20 5.19 -10.60
C ALA A 101 14.39 5.23 -11.90
N ILE A 102 14.48 6.32 -12.64
CA ILE A 102 13.81 6.45 -13.94
C ILE A 102 14.83 6.77 -15.02
N HIS A 103 14.75 6.08 -16.15
CA HIS A 103 15.55 6.37 -17.32
C HIS A 103 14.78 6.02 -18.60
N ASN A 104 14.76 6.92 -19.59
CA ASN A 104 14.11 6.73 -20.90
C ASN A 104 12.69 6.16 -20.81
N ASN A 105 11.84 6.79 -19.99
CA ASN A 105 10.45 6.35 -19.74
C ASN A 105 10.32 4.95 -19.13
N ILE A 106 11.38 4.41 -18.52
CA ILE A 106 11.32 3.18 -17.74
C ILE A 106 11.53 3.51 -16.27
N LEU A 107 10.55 3.17 -15.44
CA LEU A 107 10.65 3.18 -13.99
C LEU A 107 11.24 1.84 -13.54
N TYR A 108 12.42 1.92 -12.94
CA TYR A 108 13.10 0.82 -12.29
C TYR A 108 12.84 0.87 -10.79
N ALA A 109 12.47 -0.27 -10.23
CA ALA A 109 12.14 -0.41 -8.82
C ALA A 109 12.58 -1.79 -8.33
N ASP A 110 13.13 -1.88 -7.13
CA ASP A 110 13.38 -3.16 -6.49
C ASP A 110 12.07 -3.78 -5.96
N SER A 111 12.05 -5.11 -5.90
CA SER A 111 11.06 -5.87 -5.16
C SER A 111 11.79 -7.01 -4.49
N PHE A 112 12.13 -6.80 -3.22
CA PHE A 112 13.06 -7.68 -2.49
C PHE A 112 14.36 -7.86 -3.28
N ILE A 113 14.65 -9.08 -3.74
CA ILE A 113 15.88 -9.43 -4.48
C ILE A 113 15.78 -9.20 -5.99
N ASP A 114 14.60 -8.89 -6.51
CA ASP A 114 14.37 -8.75 -7.95
C ASP A 114 14.35 -7.27 -8.35
N LEU A 115 14.69 -6.99 -9.61
CA LEU A 115 14.54 -5.68 -10.24
C LEU A 115 13.34 -5.70 -11.18
N LEU A 116 12.42 -4.78 -11.02
CA LEU A 116 11.27 -4.60 -11.89
C LEU A 116 11.46 -3.36 -12.76
N ALA A 117 10.92 -3.43 -13.98
CA ALA A 117 10.90 -2.33 -14.93
C ALA A 117 9.47 -2.11 -15.42
N PHE A 118 9.01 -0.86 -15.33
CA PHE A 118 7.71 -0.42 -15.78
C PHE A 118 7.85 0.60 -16.90
N ASP A 119 7.17 0.38 -18.01
CA ASP A 119 7.04 1.40 -19.06
C ASP A 119 6.06 2.48 -18.58
N ILE A 120 6.59 3.70 -18.48
CA ILE A 120 5.91 4.91 -18.04
C ILE A 120 5.86 5.95 -19.18
N SER A 121 5.92 5.52 -20.45
CA SER A 121 5.74 6.41 -21.60
C SER A 121 4.32 6.96 -21.72
N ASN A 122 3.34 6.26 -21.16
CA ASN A 122 1.95 6.70 -21.04
C ASN A 122 1.43 6.48 -19.62
N MET A 123 1.21 7.56 -18.87
CA MET A 123 0.75 7.50 -17.47
C MET A 123 -0.62 6.83 -17.30
N ASN A 124 -1.46 6.84 -18.33
CA ASN A 124 -2.76 6.16 -18.30
C ASN A 124 -2.66 4.66 -18.58
N SER A 125 -1.47 4.16 -18.95
CA SER A 125 -1.25 2.76 -19.32
C SER A 125 0.15 2.29 -18.91
N ILE A 126 0.49 2.47 -17.64
CA ILE A 126 1.75 1.98 -17.09
C ILE A 126 1.72 0.45 -17.04
N LYS A 127 2.80 -0.19 -17.51
CA LYS A 127 2.89 -1.66 -17.60
C LYS A 127 4.22 -2.16 -17.10
N GLN A 128 4.21 -3.24 -16.32
CA GLN A 128 5.44 -3.98 -16.04
C GLN A 128 5.92 -4.64 -17.33
N VAL A 129 7.09 -4.24 -17.81
CA VAL A 129 7.69 -4.77 -19.04
C VAL A 129 8.76 -5.81 -18.77
N LYS A 130 9.34 -5.81 -17.56
CA LYS A 130 10.36 -6.80 -17.19
C LYS A 130 10.43 -7.00 -15.68
N ARG A 131 10.78 -8.22 -15.30
CA ARG A 131 11.35 -8.57 -14.00
C ARG A 131 12.68 -9.27 -14.26
N VAL A 132 13.75 -8.80 -13.64
CA VAL A 132 15.04 -9.45 -13.63
C VAL A 132 15.23 -10.03 -12.24
N ASN A 133 15.29 -11.36 -12.19
CA ASN A 133 15.38 -12.05 -10.92
C ASN A 133 16.77 -11.86 -10.31
N ASP A 134 16.84 -11.89 -8.98
CA ASP A 134 18.08 -12.11 -8.23
C ASP A 134 19.16 -11.01 -8.36
N VAL A 135 18.79 -9.80 -8.76
CA VAL A 135 19.71 -8.66 -8.95
C VAL A 135 20.34 -8.21 -7.63
N PHE A 136 19.58 -8.25 -6.53
CA PHE A 136 19.98 -7.71 -5.22
C PHE A 136 20.32 -8.79 -4.18
N LYS A 137 20.65 -10.02 -4.59
CA LYS A 137 21.00 -11.14 -3.70
C LYS A 137 22.09 -10.83 -2.65
N GLN A 138 22.96 -9.88 -2.92
CA GLN A 138 24.07 -9.52 -2.03
C GLN A 138 23.61 -8.66 -0.84
N VAL A 139 22.50 -7.92 -1.04
CA VAL A 139 21.90 -7.01 -0.05
C VAL A 139 21.04 -7.80 0.94
N TYR A 140 20.36 -8.84 0.46
CA TYR A 140 19.54 -9.74 1.26
C TYR A 140 20.29 -11.06 1.45
N SER A 141 21.13 -11.15 2.49
CA SER A 141 22.04 -12.25 2.83
C SER A 141 21.73 -13.60 2.15
N ALA A 142 22.75 -14.14 1.46
CA ALA A 142 22.75 -15.49 0.87
C ALA A 142 22.48 -16.56 1.95
N GLY A 143 21.21 -16.93 2.13
CA GLY A 143 20.76 -17.86 3.16
C GLY A 143 19.33 -17.63 3.62
N VAL A 144 18.76 -16.45 3.34
CA VAL A 144 17.36 -16.15 3.63
C VAL A 144 16.48 -16.73 2.51
N GLN A 145 16.14 -18.03 2.61
CA GLN A 145 15.13 -18.67 1.75
C GLN A 145 13.69 -18.18 2.05
N LYS A 146 13.55 -17.21 2.95
CA LYS A 146 12.30 -16.82 3.62
C LYS A 146 12.26 -15.31 3.86
N TYR A 147 11.50 -14.57 3.05
CA TYR A 147 11.35 -13.12 3.23
C TYR A 147 10.29 -12.80 4.28
N LEU A 148 10.54 -11.74 5.03
CA LEU A 148 9.60 -11.16 5.97
C LEU A 148 8.57 -10.34 5.17
N TYR A 149 7.31 -10.76 5.27
CA TYR A 149 6.15 -10.04 4.76
C TYR A 149 5.14 -9.85 5.90
#